data_AF-A0A6B3FXM7-F1
#
_entry.id   AF-A0A6B3FXM7-F1
#
_cell.length_a   1.000
_cell.length_b   1.000
_cell.length_c   1.000
_cell.angle_alpha   90.00
_cell.angle_beta   90.00
_cell.angle_gamma   90.00
#
_symmetry.space_group_name_H-M   'P 1'
#
loop_
_entity.id
_entity.type
_entity.pdbx_description
1 polymer ?
#
loop_
_entity_poly.entity_id
_entity_poly.type
_entity_poly.pdbx_seq_one_letter_code
_entity_poly.pdbx_strand_id
1 'polypeptide(L)'
;MISARTADALRDQARQLRAYVNQRADLDVAAVADTLVRGRALFEHRAVVVGETSDALTAALDALAAGQPHTHLVQGQAKSAGKTVFVFPGQGTQWAGMGAELLD
;
A
#
# COMPACT_ATOMS: atom_id res chain seq x y z
N MET A 1 -1.07 5.66 -0.18
CA MET A 1 0.15 5.32 -0.97
C MET A 1 1.23 6.36 -0.70
N ILE A 2 2.50 5.96 -0.59
CA ILE A 2 3.65 6.88 -0.56
C ILE A 2 4.58 6.64 -1.74
N SER A 3 5.29 7.67 -2.17
CA SER A 3 6.26 7.57 -3.27
C SER A 3 7.48 8.47 -3.07
N ALA A 4 8.59 8.12 -3.70
CA ALA A 4 9.82 8.89 -3.69
C ALA A 4 10.67 8.64 -4.97
N ARG A 5 11.70 9.47 -5.16
CA ARG A 5 12.63 9.35 -6.29
C ARG A 5 13.69 8.25 -6.10
N THR A 6 13.87 7.77 -4.88
CA THR A 6 14.82 6.71 -4.57
C THR A 6 14.21 5.73 -3.57
N ALA A 7 14.75 4.51 -3.52
CA ALA A 7 14.32 3.51 -2.56
C ALA A 7 14.56 3.97 -1.11
N ASP A 8 15.70 4.62 -0.83
CA ASP A 8 16.00 5.11 0.52
C ASP A 8 15.09 6.25 0.95
N ALA A 9 14.80 7.19 0.04
CA ALA A 9 13.81 8.23 0.32
C ALA A 9 12.41 7.64 0.56
N LEU A 10 12.05 6.55 -0.12
CA LEU A 10 10.78 5.85 0.15
C LEU A 10 10.75 5.25 1.57
N ARG A 11 11.88 4.70 2.04
CA ARG A 11 12.03 4.19 3.41
C ARG A 11 11.92 5.33 4.44
N ASP A 12 12.50 6.49 4.14
CA ASP A 12 12.37 7.68 4.98
C ASP A 12 10.92 8.19 5.06
N GLN A 13 10.21 8.23 3.93
CA GLN A 13 8.77 8.55 3.90
C GLN A 13 7.96 7.58 4.78
N ALA A 14 8.31 6.30 4.80
CA ALA A 14 7.67 5.31 5.65
C ALA A 14 7.89 5.61 7.14
N ARG A 15 9.13 5.92 7.55
CA ARG A 15 9.47 6.31 8.93
C ARG A 15 8.70 7.56 9.37
N GLN A 16 8.64 8.57 8.51
CA GLN A 16 7.92 9.81 8.80
C GLN A 16 6.41 9.57 8.96
N LEU A 17 5.80 8.79 8.06
CA LEU A 17 4.38 8.46 8.15
C LEU A 17 4.08 7.63 9.41
N ARG A 18 4.92 6.66 9.74
CA ARG A 18 4.79 5.88 10.98
C ARG A 18 4.87 6.77 12.21
N ALA A 19 5.81 7.70 12.26
CA ALA A 19 5.93 8.64 13.37
C ALA A 19 4.68 9.53 13.49
N TYR A 20 4.15 10.00 12.35
CA TYR A 20 2.93 10.81 12.32
C TYR A 20 1.69 10.05 12.81
N VAL A 21 1.51 8.79 12.38
CA VAL A 21 0.38 7.94 12.82
C VAL A 21 0.49 7.64 14.32
N ASN A 22 1.68 7.28 14.82
CA ASN A 22 1.86 6.94 16.24
C ASN A 22 1.60 8.10 17.20
N GLN A 23 1.71 9.35 16.75
CA GLN A 23 1.42 10.52 17.58
C GLN A 23 -0.09 10.81 17.71
N ARG A 24 -0.94 10.08 16.97
CA ARG A 24 -2.38 10.38 16.85
C ARG A 24 -3.20 9.08 16.91
N ALA A 25 -3.55 8.66 18.12
CA ALA A 25 -4.32 7.44 18.35
C ALA A 25 -5.71 7.45 17.68
N ASP A 26 -6.35 8.62 17.59
CA ASP A 26 -7.69 8.79 17.01
C ASP A 26 -7.68 9.17 15.52
N LEU A 27 -6.58 8.88 14.83
CA LEU A 27 -6.40 9.26 13.44
C LEU A 27 -7.27 8.41 12.51
N ASP A 28 -8.06 9.08 11.67
CA ASP A 28 -8.77 8.44 10.57
C ASP A 28 -7.77 8.01 9.48
N VAL A 29 -7.50 6.71 9.42
CA VAL A 29 -6.61 6.08 8.44
C VAL A 29 -7.11 6.27 7.01
N ALA A 30 -8.42 6.24 6.79
CA ALA A 30 -9.01 6.42 5.47
C ALA A 30 -8.79 7.84 4.95
N ALA A 31 -8.99 8.85 5.81
CA ALA A 31 -8.71 10.25 5.48
C ALA A 31 -7.22 10.49 5.14
N VAL A 32 -6.30 9.85 5.86
CA VAL A 32 -4.87 9.93 5.55
C VAL A 32 -4.54 9.24 4.23
N ALA A 33 -5.12 8.06 3.98
CA ALA A 33 -4.93 7.36 2.71
C ALA A 33 -5.40 8.22 1.51
N ASP A 34 -6.59 8.82 1.61
CA ASP A 34 -7.16 9.71 0.59
C ASP A 34 -6.26 10.94 0.35
N THR A 35 -5.85 11.60 1.44
CA THR A 35 -4.96 12.77 1.38
C THR A 35 -3.63 12.43 0.69
N LEU A 36 -3.03 11.27 1.01
CA LEU A 36 -1.76 10.85 0.43
C LEU A 36 -1.89 10.53 -1.07
N VAL A 37 -3.02 9.96 -1.50
CA VAL A 37 -3.25 9.60 -2.91
C VAL A 37 -3.57 10.84 -3.76
N ARG A 38 -4.38 11.77 -3.25
CA ARG A 38 -4.85 12.93 -4.01
C ARG A 38 -3.94 14.15 -3.89
N GLY A 39 -3.29 14.33 -2.75
CA GLY A 39 -2.61 15.56 -2.38
C GLY A 39 -1.09 15.53 -2.53
N ARG A 40 -0.50 14.48 -3.11
CA ARG A 40 0.96 14.33 -3.24
C ARG A 40 1.36 13.99 -4.67
N ALA A 41 2.52 14.50 -5.08
CA ALA A 41 3.15 14.11 -6.34
C ALA A 41 3.49 12.60 -6.32
N LEU A 42 3.41 11.98 -7.49
CA LEU A 42 3.71 10.56 -7.68
C LEU A 42 5.07 10.37 -8.34
N PHE A 43 6.02 9.80 -7.59
CA PHE A 43 7.35 9.43 -8.07
C PHE A 43 7.43 7.94 -8.42
N GLU A 44 8.56 7.52 -8.95
CA GLU A 44 8.81 6.20 -9.49
C GLU A 44 8.90 5.10 -8.43
N HIS A 45 9.53 5.32 -7.28
CA HIS A 45 9.52 4.33 -6.19
C HIS A 45 8.23 4.50 -5.39
N ARG A 46 7.36 3.49 -5.39
CA ARG A 46 6.02 3.55 -4.79
C ARG A 46 5.80 2.41 -3.81
N ALA A 47 5.09 2.69 -2.74
CA ALA A 47 4.60 1.68 -1.81
C ALA A 47 3.14 1.96 -1.39
N VAL A 48 2.38 0.88 -1.27
CA VAL A 48 1.01 0.84 -0.78
C VAL A 48 0.95 -0.14 0.38
N VAL A 49 0.35 0.29 1.49
CA VAL A 49 -0.05 -0.59 2.58
C VAL A 49 -1.54 -0.85 2.44
N VAL A 50 -1.95 -2.11 2.44
CA VAL A 50 -3.34 -2.55 2.32
C VAL A 50 -3.76 -3.21 3.63
N GLY A 51 -4.70 -2.60 4.34
CA GLY A 51 -5.22 -3.14 5.59
C GLY A 51 -6.23 -2.20 6.23
N GLU A 52 -7.00 -2.73 7.17
CA GLU A 52 -8.12 -2.02 7.81
C GLU A 52 -7.78 -1.53 9.22
N THR A 53 -6.70 -2.04 9.82
CA THR A 53 -6.31 -1.74 11.20
C THR A 53 -5.05 -0.88 11.27
N SER A 54 -4.99 -0.03 12.30
CA SER A 54 -3.80 0.77 12.60
C SER A 54 -2.56 -0.09 12.89
N ASP A 55 -2.75 -1.25 13.51
CA ASP A 55 -1.65 -2.18 13.81
C ASP A 55 -1.06 -2.78 12.53
N ALA A 56 -1.91 -3.21 11.60
CA ALA A 56 -1.45 -3.70 10.29
C ALA A 56 -0.73 -2.61 9.50
N LEU A 57 -1.23 -1.37 9.59
CA LEU A 57 -0.60 -0.20 8.98
C LEU A 57 0.80 0.06 9.55
N THR A 58 0.94 0.13 10.87
CA THR A 58 2.21 0.45 11.53
C THR A 58 3.26 -0.65 11.29
N ALA A 59 2.88 -1.93 11.41
CA ALA A 59 3.76 -3.05 11.13
C ALA A 59 4.29 -3.06 9.68
N ALA A 60 3.41 -2.78 8.70
CA ALA A 60 3.81 -2.71 7.30
C ALA A 60 4.71 -1.50 6.99
N LEU A 61 4.50 -0.36 7.65
CA LEU A 61 5.36 0.81 7.53
C LEU A 61 6.75 0.58 8.15
N ASP A 62 6.81 -0.10 9.30
CA ASP A 62 8.07 -0.50 9.92
C ASP A 62 8.84 -1.49 9.02
N ALA A 63 8.15 -2.48 8.43
CA ALA A 63 8.76 -3.38 7.45
C ALA A 63 9.30 -2.65 6.22
N LEU A 64 8.53 -1.70 5.66
CA LEU A 64 8.99 -0.87 4.55
C LEU A 64 10.22 -0.04 4.93
N ALA A 65 10.21 0.59 6.11
CA ALA A 65 11.34 1.38 6.62
C ALA A 65 12.61 0.54 6.83
N ALA A 66 12.46 -0.75 7.15
CA ALA A 66 13.54 -1.72 7.27
C ALA A 66 13.94 -2.39 5.94
N GLY A 67 13.22 -2.10 4.85
CA GLY A 67 13.44 -2.72 3.54
C GLY A 67 13.06 -4.20 3.49
N GLN A 68 12.12 -4.63 4.33
CA GLN A 68 11.66 -6.01 4.45
C GLN A 68 10.30 -6.21 3.77
N PRO A 69 10.00 -7.42 3.26
CA PRO A 69 8.67 -7.75 2.76
C PRO A 69 7.65 -7.85 3.90
N HIS A 70 6.38 -7.60 3.59
CA HIS A 70 5.27 -7.77 4.53
C HIS A 70 3.99 -8.13 3.76
N THR A 71 3.11 -8.92 4.36
CA THR A 71 1.87 -9.41 3.72
C THR A 71 0.95 -8.29 3.26
N HIS A 72 0.92 -7.20 4.03
CA HIS A 72 0.12 -6.00 3.74
C HIS A 72 0.87 -4.94 2.92
N LEU A 73 2.10 -5.20 2.47
CA LEU A 73 2.95 -4.22 1.77
C LEU A 73 3.15 -4.61 0.32
N VAL A 74 2.74 -3.72 -0.59
CA VAL A 74 3.07 -3.78 -2.01
C VAL A 74 4.02 -2.62 -2.32
N GLN A 75 5.17 -2.91 -2.91
CA GLN A 75 6.13 -1.89 -3.34
C GLN A 75 6.75 -2.22 -4.69
N GLY A 76 7.19 -1.19 -5.40
CA GLY A 76 7.85 -1.37 -6.69
C GLY A 76 8.30 -0.05 -7.30
N GLN A 77 8.92 -0.16 -8.48
CA GLN A 77 9.27 0.99 -9.30
C GLN A 77 8.30 1.11 -10.46
N ALA A 78 7.58 2.23 -10.54
CA ALA A 78 6.69 2.53 -11.65
C ALA A 78 7.49 2.73 -12.94
N LYS A 79 7.04 2.06 -14.00
CA LYS A 79 7.57 2.17 -15.35
C LYS A 79 6.50 2.79 -16.26
N SER A 80 6.89 3.17 -17.47
CA SER A 80 5.93 3.60 -18.50
C SER A 80 4.86 2.53 -18.71
N ALA A 81 3.60 2.93 -18.76
CA ALA A 81 2.49 2.02 -18.97
C ALA A 81 2.55 1.43 -20.39
N GLY A 82 2.41 0.10 -20.49
CA GLY A 82 2.20 -0.61 -21.74
C GLY A 82 0.72 -0.83 -22.05
N LYS A 83 0.42 -1.64 -23.07
CA LYS A 83 -0.95 -2.12 -23.32
C LYS A 83 -1.38 -3.08 -22.20
N THR A 84 -2.66 -3.04 -21.84
CA THR A 84 -3.27 -3.93 -20.84
C THR A 84 -3.96 -5.11 -21.51
N VAL A 85 -3.86 -6.30 -20.91
CA VAL A 85 -4.57 -7.52 -21.32
C VAL A 85 -5.26 -8.10 -20.08
N PHE A 86 -6.51 -8.55 -20.25
CA PHE A 86 -7.22 -9.33 -19.24
C PHE A 86 -7.02 -10.82 -19.51
N VAL A 87 -6.63 -11.58 -18.49
CA VAL A 87 -6.48 -13.04 -18.56
C VAL A 87 -7.66 -13.66 -17.83
N PHE A 88 -8.43 -14.49 -18.53
CA PHE A 88 -9.58 -15.18 -17.96
C PHE A 88 -9.20 -16.65 -17.69
N PRO A 89 -9.13 -17.08 -16.43
CA PRO A 89 -8.84 -18.48 -16.13
C PRO A 89 -9.99 -19.37 -16.58
N GLY A 90 -9.66 -20.61 -16.95
CA GLY A 90 -10.65 -21.66 -17.15
C GLY A 90 -11.20 -22.20 -15.83
N GLN A 91 -11.67 -23.43 -15.84
CA GLN A 91 -12.14 -24.12 -14.64
C GLN A 91 -10.97 -24.54 -13.73
N GLY A 92 -11.18 -24.47 -12.40
CA GLY A 92 -10.26 -24.99 -11.38
C GLY A 92 -9.55 -23.95 -10.51
N THR A 93 -9.79 -22.65 -10.73
CA THR A 93 -9.22 -21.56 -9.90
C THR A 93 -10.16 -21.06 -8.82
N GLN A 94 -11.44 -21.45 -8.90
CA GLN A 94 -12.45 -21.10 -7.91
C GLN A 94 -12.22 -21.81 -6.58
N TRP A 95 -12.60 -21.14 -5.49
CA TRP A 95 -12.67 -21.71 -4.15
C TRP A 95 -14.08 -21.48 -3.57
N ALA A 96 -14.49 -22.33 -2.63
CA ALA A 96 -15.83 -22.23 -2.03
C ALA A 96 -16.00 -20.90 -1.28
N GLY A 97 -16.99 -20.09 -1.66
CA GLY A 97 -17.22 -18.75 -1.10
C GLY A 97 -16.55 -17.61 -1.87
N MET A 98 -15.82 -17.90 -2.96
CA MET A 98 -15.20 -16.87 -3.81
C MET A 98 -16.23 -15.83 -4.27
N GLY A 99 -15.93 -14.56 -4.04
CA GLY A 99 -16.76 -13.42 -4.46
C GLY A 99 -17.89 -13.06 -3.50
N ALA A 100 -18.18 -13.88 -2.48
CA ALA A 100 -19.25 -13.57 -1.52
C ALA A 100 -18.94 -12.29 -0.71
N GLU A 101 -17.72 -12.18 -0.17
CA GLU A 101 -17.31 -11.00 0.62
C GLU A 101 -17.19 -9.70 -0.20
N LEU A 102 -17.17 -9.77 -1.53
CA LEU A 102 -17.10 -8.61 -2.42
C LEU A 102 -18.48 -8.11 -2.89
N LEU A 103 -19.55 -8.85 -2.59
CA LEU A 103 -20.90 -8.52 -3.06
C LEU A 103 -21.56 -7.44 -2.21
N ASP A 104 -21.16 -7.33 -0.94
CA ASP A 104 -21.69 -6.41 0.07
C ASP A 104 -20.81 -5.16 0.23
#